data_AF-A0A804QLP8-F1
#
_entry.id   AF-A0A804QLP8-F1
#
_cell.length_a   1.000
_cell.length_b   1.000
_cell.length_c   1.000
_cell.angle_alpha   90.00
_cell.angle_beta   90.00
_cell.angle_gamma   90.00
#
_symmetry.space_group_name_H-M   'P 1'
#
loop_
_entity.id
_entity.type
_entity.pdbx_description
1 polymer ?
#
loop_
_entity_poly.entity_id
_entity_poly.type
_entity_poly.pdbx_seq_one_letter_code
_entity_poly.pdbx_strand_id
1 'polypeptide(L)'
;MIFLFHLCFLVKFMCFLRCTIHFNVNNQMTNTVTSMNQYILSLSDDKQLVPGLISLIEQGTDVLRVKPLLFVALLCKNSRRWLPHFFCNAKLISAVDRLGKEKEGFIHHCTEAFVQLVASLVPGILDTVSSDIQQVMVGKRHGPVTALAGRAHPKSTIHLFPVILHLLGSASFKHRVVTGHVLLQLANLIKILE
;
A
#
# COMPACT_ATOMS: atom_id res chain seq x y z
N MET A 1 -13.89 15.35 -10.39
CA MET A 1 -13.32 14.96 -11.70
C MET A 1 -12.09 14.04 -11.57
N ILE A 2 -11.10 14.37 -10.73
CA ILE A 2 -9.88 13.55 -10.53
C ILE A 2 -10.20 12.13 -10.10
N PHE A 3 -11.15 11.94 -9.16
CA PHE A 3 -11.55 10.61 -8.69
C PHE A 3 -12.10 9.72 -9.82
N LEU A 4 -12.92 10.27 -10.71
CA LEU A 4 -13.45 9.57 -11.89
C LEU A 4 -12.34 9.21 -12.88
N PHE A 5 -11.37 10.09 -13.12
CA PHE A 5 -10.24 9.79 -14.01
C PHE A 5 -9.35 8.68 -13.42
N HIS A 6 -9.06 8.76 -12.13
CA HIS A 6 -8.31 7.74 -11.39
C HIS A 6 -9.06 6.41 -11.40
N LEU A 7 -10.38 6.44 -11.21
CA LEU A 7 -11.24 5.26 -11.26
C LEU A 7 -11.29 4.67 -12.66
N CYS A 8 -11.42 5.49 -13.70
CA CYS A 8 -11.45 5.04 -15.08
C CYS A 8 -10.08 4.45 -15.50
N PHE A 9 -8.97 5.04 -15.05
CA PHE A 9 -7.64 4.48 -15.23
C PHE A 9 -7.48 3.18 -14.44
N LEU A 10 -7.96 3.12 -13.20
CA LEU A 10 -7.92 1.91 -12.37
C LEU A 10 -8.78 0.81 -13.00
N VAL A 11 -9.95 1.12 -13.57
CA VAL A 11 -10.83 0.18 -14.27
C VAL A 11 -10.17 -0.28 -15.57
N LYS A 12 -9.66 0.62 -16.42
CA LYS A 12 -8.95 0.24 -17.65
C LYS A 12 -7.71 -0.59 -17.33
N PHE A 13 -6.98 -0.23 -16.28
CA PHE A 13 -5.82 -0.98 -15.84
C PHE A 13 -6.21 -2.32 -15.24
N MET A 14 -7.25 -2.39 -14.42
CA MET A 14 -7.79 -3.65 -13.89
C MET A 14 -8.32 -4.53 -15.02
N CYS A 15 -8.97 -3.97 -16.04
CA CYS A 15 -9.35 -4.70 -17.25
C CYS A 15 -8.12 -5.18 -18.02
N PHE A 16 -7.06 -4.38 -18.13
CA PHE A 16 -5.81 -4.77 -18.77
C PHE A 16 -5.09 -5.86 -17.99
N LEU A 17 -4.91 -5.67 -16.68
CA LEU A 17 -4.28 -6.61 -15.75
C LEU A 17 -5.12 -7.88 -15.66
N ARG A 18 -6.44 -7.77 -15.71
CA ARG A 18 -7.33 -8.91 -15.87
C ARG A 18 -7.08 -9.56 -17.20
N CYS A 19 -7.08 -8.89 -18.36
CA CYS A 19 -6.71 -9.55 -19.62
C CYS A 19 -5.33 -10.22 -19.57
N THR A 20 -4.32 -9.64 -18.90
CA THR A 20 -2.97 -10.22 -18.80
C THR A 20 -2.90 -11.39 -17.80
N ILE A 21 -3.48 -11.27 -16.62
CA ILE A 21 -3.54 -12.34 -15.60
C ILE A 21 -4.54 -13.43 -16.01
N HIS A 22 -5.63 -13.07 -16.70
CA HIS A 22 -6.68 -13.97 -17.17
C HIS A 22 -6.33 -14.64 -18.50
N PHE A 23 -5.32 -14.15 -19.23
CA PHE A 23 -4.59 -14.97 -20.21
C PHE A 23 -3.87 -16.14 -19.53
N ASN A 24 -3.60 -16.04 -18.22
CA ASN A 24 -3.04 -17.14 -17.42
C ASN A 24 -4.12 -17.93 -16.66
N VAL A 25 -5.21 -17.29 -16.18
CA VAL A 25 -6.22 -17.97 -15.35
C VAL A 25 -7.66 -17.62 -15.77
N ASN A 26 -8.36 -18.65 -16.20
CA ASN A 26 -9.67 -18.68 -16.84
C ASN A 26 -10.85 -18.02 -16.05
N ASN A 27 -11.78 -17.46 -16.84
CA ASN A 27 -13.19 -17.08 -16.65
C ASN A 27 -13.73 -16.55 -15.28
N GLN A 28 -14.40 -15.36 -15.28
CA GLN A 28 -15.62 -15.02 -14.50
C GLN A 28 -16.12 -13.57 -14.79
N MET A 29 -16.93 -13.43 -15.83
CA MET A 29 -17.53 -12.18 -16.33
C MET A 29 -18.76 -11.71 -15.51
N THR A 30 -19.03 -10.40 -15.54
CA THR A 30 -20.33 -9.68 -15.32
C THR A 30 -20.72 -9.14 -13.94
N ASN A 31 -20.56 -7.82 -13.79
CA ASN A 31 -21.35 -6.78 -13.08
C ASN A 31 -20.37 -5.64 -12.76
N THR A 32 -20.66 -4.35 -13.01
CA THR A 32 -19.58 -3.35 -13.25
C THR A 32 -19.44 -2.15 -12.31
N VAL A 33 -20.28 -1.92 -11.28
CA VAL A 33 -20.08 -0.78 -10.35
C VAL A 33 -20.19 -1.15 -8.87
N THR A 34 -21.29 -1.78 -8.43
CA THR A 34 -21.43 -2.29 -7.04
C THR A 34 -20.43 -3.42 -6.75
N SER A 35 -20.09 -4.14 -7.80
CA SER A 35 -19.07 -5.18 -7.86
C SER A 35 -17.65 -4.64 -7.74
N MET A 36 -17.38 -3.35 -7.98
CA MET A 36 -16.00 -2.85 -8.04
C MET A 36 -15.35 -2.87 -6.66
N ASN A 37 -16.06 -2.44 -5.61
CA ASN A 37 -15.57 -2.58 -4.24
C ASN A 37 -15.40 -4.06 -3.87
N GLN A 38 -16.31 -4.92 -4.31
CA GLN A 38 -16.18 -6.37 -4.14
C GLN A 38 -14.96 -6.91 -4.88
N TYR A 39 -14.68 -6.48 -6.11
CA TYR A 39 -13.51 -6.87 -6.90
C TYR A 39 -12.22 -6.37 -6.25
N ILE A 40 -12.18 -5.12 -5.76
CA ILE A 40 -11.04 -4.59 -5.01
C ILE A 40 -10.82 -5.45 -3.75
N LEU A 41 -11.88 -5.86 -3.05
CA LEU A 41 -11.75 -6.78 -1.92
C LEU A 41 -11.26 -8.18 -2.37
N SER A 42 -11.83 -8.74 -3.44
CA SER A 42 -11.41 -10.03 -4.02
C SER A 42 -9.96 -10.02 -4.50
N LEU A 43 -9.46 -8.87 -4.96
CA LEU A 43 -8.05 -8.70 -5.31
C LEU A 43 -7.13 -8.82 -4.08
N SER A 44 -7.60 -8.43 -2.87
CA SER A 44 -6.81 -8.61 -1.64
C SER A 44 -6.70 -10.08 -1.26
N ASP A 45 -7.69 -10.90 -1.65
CA ASP A 45 -7.70 -12.35 -1.45
C ASP A 45 -6.94 -13.12 -2.57
N ASP A 46 -6.67 -12.46 -3.71
CA ASP A 46 -5.96 -13.06 -4.84
C ASP A 46 -4.46 -13.21 -4.52
N LYS A 47 -4.07 -14.45 -4.17
CA LYS A 47 -2.69 -14.83 -3.87
C LYS A 47 -1.73 -14.65 -5.05
N GLN A 48 -2.24 -14.57 -6.29
CA GLN A 48 -1.45 -14.38 -7.50
C GLN A 48 -1.25 -12.90 -7.86
N LEU A 49 -1.92 -11.97 -7.18
CA LEU A 49 -1.80 -10.55 -7.50
C LEU A 49 -0.36 -10.05 -7.32
N VAL A 50 0.22 -10.22 -6.12
CA VAL A 50 1.59 -9.74 -5.86
C VAL A 50 2.62 -10.49 -6.71
N PRO A 51 2.61 -11.83 -6.81
CA PRO A 51 3.49 -12.55 -7.74
C PRO A 51 3.36 -12.10 -9.20
N GLY A 52 2.15 -11.87 -9.69
CA GLY A 52 1.89 -11.41 -11.05
C GLY A 52 2.38 -9.97 -11.30
N LEU A 53 2.28 -9.09 -10.32
CA LEU A 53 2.87 -7.76 -10.40
C LEU A 53 4.41 -7.82 -10.41
N ILE A 54 5.00 -8.68 -9.59
CA ILE A 54 6.45 -8.90 -9.57
C ILE A 54 6.93 -9.44 -10.92
N SER A 55 6.26 -10.43 -11.49
CA SER A 55 6.66 -10.99 -12.80
C SER A 55 6.60 -9.93 -13.91
N LEU A 56 5.60 -9.04 -13.90
CA LEU A 56 5.52 -7.91 -14.83
C LEU A 56 6.65 -6.88 -14.62
N ILE A 57 7.06 -6.61 -13.38
CA ILE A 57 8.18 -5.70 -13.08
C ILE A 57 9.53 -6.31 -13.51
N GLU A 58 9.70 -7.63 -13.34
CA GLU A 58 10.97 -8.31 -13.60
C GLU A 58 11.16 -8.73 -15.06
N GLN A 59 10.09 -9.13 -15.74
CA GLN A 59 10.14 -9.73 -17.09
C GLN A 59 9.42 -8.89 -18.15
N GLY A 60 8.66 -7.87 -17.76
CA GLY A 60 7.92 -7.03 -18.69
C GLY A 60 8.83 -6.11 -19.51
N THR A 61 8.31 -5.63 -20.64
CA THR A 61 8.88 -4.50 -21.37
C THR A 61 8.82 -3.22 -20.52
N ASP A 62 9.58 -2.18 -20.86
CA ASP A 62 9.66 -0.93 -20.08
C ASP A 62 8.30 -0.36 -19.64
N VAL A 63 7.33 -0.34 -20.56
CA VAL A 63 5.94 0.10 -20.27
C VAL A 63 5.22 -0.87 -19.33
N LEU A 64 5.43 -2.17 -19.49
CA LEU A 64 4.88 -3.20 -18.61
C LEU A 64 5.55 -3.23 -17.24
N ARG A 65 6.80 -2.77 -17.08
CA ARG A 65 7.50 -2.70 -15.79
C ARG A 65 6.96 -1.59 -14.88
N VAL A 66 6.63 -0.43 -15.45
CA VAL A 66 6.11 0.73 -14.69
C VAL A 66 4.61 0.65 -14.40
N LYS A 67 3.86 -0.08 -15.24
CA LYS A 67 2.41 -0.26 -15.10
C LYS A 67 2.03 -0.83 -13.71
N PRO A 68 2.65 -1.91 -13.21
CA PRO A 68 2.46 -2.42 -11.86
C PRO A 68 2.73 -1.39 -10.76
N LEU A 69 3.73 -0.52 -10.92
CA LEU A 69 4.00 0.53 -9.94
C LEU A 69 2.84 1.50 -9.83
N LEU A 70 2.33 1.97 -10.98
CA LEU A 70 1.16 2.83 -11.02
C LEU A 70 0.00 2.13 -10.32
N PHE A 71 -0.29 0.88 -10.67
CA PHE A 71 -1.37 0.12 -10.05
C PHE A 71 -1.27 0.04 -8.53
N VAL A 72 -0.11 -0.35 -8.01
CA VAL A 72 0.16 -0.40 -6.57
C VAL A 72 -0.03 0.97 -5.94
N ALA A 73 0.48 2.04 -6.56
CA ALA A 73 0.30 3.41 -6.06
C ALA A 73 -1.17 3.82 -6.00
N LEU A 74 -1.96 3.56 -7.05
CA LEU A 74 -3.37 3.93 -7.08
C LEU A 74 -4.17 3.15 -6.02
N LEU A 75 -3.87 1.86 -5.82
CA LEU A 75 -4.51 1.04 -4.79
C LEU A 75 -4.16 1.53 -3.38
N CYS A 76 -2.88 1.79 -3.09
CA CYS A 76 -2.42 2.32 -1.81
C CYS A 76 -3.02 3.70 -1.50
N LYS A 77 -3.15 4.55 -2.52
CA LYS A 77 -3.80 5.87 -2.41
C LYS A 77 -5.31 5.75 -2.19
N ASN A 78 -5.96 4.76 -2.78
CA ASN A 78 -7.38 4.49 -2.59
C ASN A 78 -7.70 3.92 -1.20
N SER A 79 -6.84 3.03 -0.68
CA SER A 79 -6.98 2.48 0.66
C SER A 79 -5.64 2.05 1.25
N ARG A 80 -5.36 2.51 2.47
CA ARG A 80 -4.17 2.12 3.23
C ARG A 80 -4.10 0.62 3.55
N ARG A 81 -5.22 -0.11 3.45
CA ARG A 81 -5.28 -1.57 3.65
C ARG A 81 -4.35 -2.35 2.70
N TRP A 82 -4.03 -1.76 1.55
CA TRP A 82 -3.16 -2.36 0.54
C TRP A 82 -1.68 -2.27 0.88
N LEU A 83 -1.30 -1.33 1.75
CA LEU A 83 0.10 -1.08 2.08
C LEU A 83 0.77 -2.31 2.70
N PRO A 84 0.20 -3.00 3.71
CA PRO A 84 0.80 -4.23 4.24
C PRO A 84 0.85 -5.34 3.20
N HIS A 85 -0.19 -5.47 2.37
CA HIS A 85 -0.26 -6.51 1.35
C HIS A 85 0.90 -6.41 0.33
N PHE A 86 1.26 -5.19 -0.06
CA PHE A 86 2.35 -4.95 -1.01
C PHE A 86 3.72 -4.84 -0.34
N PHE A 87 3.85 -4.03 0.73
CA PHE A 87 5.14 -3.65 1.28
C PHE A 87 5.64 -4.55 2.42
N CYS A 88 4.82 -5.47 2.94
CA CYS A 88 5.35 -6.57 3.76
C CYS A 88 5.95 -7.70 2.89
N ASN A 89 5.75 -7.66 1.56
CA ASN A 89 6.39 -8.59 0.65
C ASN A 89 7.76 -8.06 0.20
N ALA A 90 8.82 -8.61 0.78
CA ALA A 90 10.20 -8.23 0.46
C ALA A 90 10.56 -8.38 -1.03
N LYS A 91 9.90 -9.28 -1.78
CA LYS A 91 10.16 -9.46 -3.22
C LYS A 91 9.69 -8.26 -4.03
N LEU A 92 8.53 -7.68 -3.67
CA LEU A 92 8.03 -6.49 -4.36
C LEU A 92 8.96 -5.30 -4.10
N ILE A 93 9.39 -5.11 -2.85
CA ILE A 93 10.38 -4.09 -2.50
C ILE A 93 11.67 -4.29 -3.29
N SER A 94 12.20 -5.51 -3.35
CA SER A 94 13.40 -5.83 -4.12
C SER A 94 13.22 -5.55 -5.63
N ALA A 95 12.06 -5.87 -6.20
CA ALA A 95 11.75 -5.58 -7.60
C ALA A 95 11.73 -4.07 -7.88
N VAL A 96 11.16 -3.27 -6.97
CA VAL A 96 11.21 -1.81 -7.03
C VAL A 96 12.63 -1.29 -6.86
N ASP A 97 13.40 -1.87 -5.93
CA ASP A 97 14.81 -1.50 -5.71
C ASP A 97 15.69 -1.75 -6.93
N ARG A 98 15.42 -2.82 -7.68
CA ARG A 98 16.08 -3.08 -8.96
C ARG A 98 15.71 -2.05 -10.02
N LEU A 99 14.43 -1.65 -10.06
CA LEU A 99 13.94 -0.63 -10.99
C LEU A 99 14.50 0.76 -10.66
N GLY A 100 14.69 1.06 -9.38
CA GLY A 100 15.29 2.30 -8.90
C GLY A 100 16.79 2.45 -9.23
N LYS A 101 17.47 1.39 -9.67
CA LYS A 101 18.85 1.46 -10.17
C LYS A 101 18.95 2.08 -11.56
N GLU A 102 17.87 2.09 -12.32
CA GLU A 102 17.81 2.79 -13.60
C GLU A 102 18.01 4.29 -13.33
N LYS A 103 19.07 4.88 -13.88
CA LYS A 103 19.44 6.28 -13.58
C LYS A 103 18.75 7.31 -14.46
N GLU A 104 18.30 6.89 -15.64
CA GLU A 104 17.81 7.81 -16.67
C GLU A 104 16.60 7.23 -17.41
N GLY A 105 15.83 8.11 -18.05
CA GLY A 105 14.68 7.73 -18.86
C GLY A 105 13.36 7.67 -18.10
N PHE A 106 12.32 7.29 -18.84
CA PHE A 106 10.94 7.28 -18.36
C PHE A 106 10.73 6.35 -17.15
N ILE A 107 11.42 5.21 -17.11
CA ILE A 107 11.34 4.25 -15.99
C ILE A 107 11.78 4.88 -14.67
N HIS A 108 12.90 5.63 -14.70
CA HIS A 108 13.43 6.31 -13.53
C HIS A 108 12.40 7.29 -12.97
N HIS A 109 11.84 8.16 -13.82
CA HIS A 109 10.83 9.14 -13.43
C HIS A 109 9.57 8.49 -12.86
N CYS A 110 9.08 7.40 -13.47
CA CYS A 110 7.93 6.66 -12.95
C CYS A 110 8.22 6.01 -11.59
N THR A 111 9.43 5.47 -11.42
CA THR A 111 9.85 4.84 -10.16
C THR A 111 10.01 5.88 -9.06
N GLU A 112 10.62 7.02 -9.36
CA GLU A 112 10.74 8.12 -8.41
C GLU A 112 9.38 8.66 -7.99
N ALA A 113 8.47 8.90 -8.94
CA ALA A 113 7.11 9.33 -8.64
C ALA A 113 6.34 8.32 -7.78
N PHE A 114 6.54 7.01 -8.05
CA PHE A 114 5.98 5.93 -7.25
C PHE A 114 6.52 5.94 -5.81
N VAL A 115 7.84 6.01 -5.65
CA VAL A 115 8.50 6.08 -4.35
C VAL A 115 8.03 7.30 -3.57
N GLN A 116 7.97 8.46 -4.21
CA GLN A 116 7.51 9.71 -3.61
C GLN A 116 6.07 9.61 -3.12
N LEU A 117 5.19 8.98 -3.92
CA LEU A 117 3.81 8.75 -3.53
C LEU A 117 3.73 7.86 -2.29
N VAL A 118 4.44 6.73 -2.26
CA VAL A 118 4.44 5.81 -1.11
C VAL A 118 5.02 6.49 0.13
N ALA A 119 6.12 7.22 -0.01
CA ALA A 119 6.74 7.97 1.08
C ALA A 119 5.78 9.03 1.65
N SER A 120 4.98 9.69 0.81
CA SER A 120 3.97 10.67 1.26
C SER A 120 2.85 10.05 2.12
N LEU A 121 2.63 8.73 2.03
CA LEU A 121 1.64 8.03 2.84
C LEU A 121 2.16 7.72 4.26
N VAL A 122 3.49 7.64 4.45
CA VAL A 122 4.11 7.21 5.71
C VAL A 122 3.76 8.11 6.90
N PRO A 123 3.86 9.45 6.83
CA PRO A 123 3.47 10.31 7.95
C PRO A 123 2.04 10.06 8.42
N GLY A 124 1.11 9.93 7.47
CA GLY A 124 -0.30 9.68 7.78
C GLY A 124 -0.55 8.30 8.41
N ILE A 125 0.26 7.29 8.09
CA ILE A 125 0.24 5.98 8.76
C ILE A 125 0.72 6.14 10.21
N LEU A 126 1.87 6.80 10.40
CA LEU A 126 2.45 7.02 11.73
C LEU A 126 1.52 7.80 12.65
N ASP A 127 0.82 8.82 12.16
CA ASP A 127 -0.19 9.55 12.93
C ASP A 127 -1.30 8.62 13.40
N THR A 128 -1.75 7.71 12.54
CA THR A 128 -2.85 6.79 12.87
C THR A 128 -2.41 5.76 13.90
N VAL A 129 -1.22 5.17 13.72
CA VAL A 129 -0.63 4.21 14.67
C VAL A 129 -0.37 4.87 16.02
N SER A 130 0.15 6.09 16.02
CA SER A 130 0.41 6.86 17.25
C SER A 130 -0.88 7.18 18.00
N SER A 131 -1.92 7.62 17.29
CA SER A 131 -3.25 7.87 17.87
C SER A 131 -3.84 6.59 18.50
N ASP A 132 -3.76 5.45 17.80
CA ASP A 132 -4.27 4.18 18.32
C ASP A 132 -3.55 3.76 19.61
N ILE A 133 -2.21 3.88 19.65
CA ILE A 133 -1.41 3.56 20.85
C ILE A 133 -1.76 4.50 22.00
N GLN A 134 -1.89 5.79 21.75
CA GLN A 134 -2.28 6.77 22.77
C GLN A 134 -3.67 6.50 23.34
N GLN A 135 -4.65 6.15 22.50
CA GLN A 135 -6.01 5.81 22.95
C GLN A 135 -6.02 4.58 23.86
N VAL A 136 -5.23 3.54 23.52
CA VAL A 136 -5.08 2.35 24.36
C VAL A 136 -4.44 2.69 25.70
N MET A 137 -3.48 3.61 25.74
CA MET A 137 -2.80 4.01 26.97
C MET A 137 -3.66 4.92 27.86
N VAL A 138 -4.36 5.90 27.29
CA VAL A 138 -5.23 6.83 28.03
C VAL A 138 -6.50 6.12 28.52
N GLY A 139 -7.05 5.19 27.73
CA GLY A 139 -8.23 4.39 28.07
C GLY A 139 -8.06 3.51 29.31
N LYS A 140 -6.82 3.29 29.78
CA LYS A 140 -6.55 2.53 31.01
C LYS A 140 -6.89 3.30 32.30
N ARG A 141 -7.26 4.59 32.25
CA ARG A 141 -7.48 5.40 33.48
C ARG A 141 -8.85 6.06 33.69
N HIS A 142 -9.81 5.97 32.77
CA HIS A 142 -11.13 6.59 33.02
C HIS A 142 -12.32 5.69 32.67
N GLY A 143 -12.88 5.07 33.70
CA GLY A 143 -14.32 4.84 33.86
C GLY A 143 -14.87 3.49 33.37
N PRO A 144 -15.73 2.82 34.15
CA PRO A 144 -16.52 1.70 33.67
C PRO A 144 -17.64 2.25 32.78
N VAL A 145 -17.37 2.40 31.48
CA VAL A 145 -18.43 2.56 30.49
C VAL A 145 -19.05 1.19 30.27
N THR A 146 -20.11 0.95 31.04
CA THR A 146 -21.31 0.21 30.63
C THR A 146 -21.13 -0.70 29.42
N ALA A 147 -21.06 -2.00 29.72
CA ALA A 147 -21.40 -3.06 28.78
C ALA A 147 -22.73 -2.74 28.08
N LEU A 148 -22.71 -2.42 26.78
CA LEU A 148 -23.83 -2.48 25.82
C LEU A 148 -23.37 -2.07 24.39
N ALA A 149 -22.37 -2.77 23.84
CA ALA A 149 -22.06 -2.91 22.41
C ALA A 149 -20.73 -3.67 22.30
N GLY A 150 -20.70 -5.00 22.19
CA GLY A 150 -21.14 -5.66 20.97
C GLY A 150 -20.17 -5.39 19.81
N ARG A 151 -19.08 -6.16 19.73
CA ARG A 151 -18.31 -6.44 18.49
C ARG A 151 -17.80 -5.25 17.68
N ALA A 152 -16.67 -4.66 18.11
CA ALA A 152 -15.61 -4.27 17.19
C ALA A 152 -14.35 -3.99 17.99
N HIS A 153 -13.41 -4.92 18.01
CA HIS A 153 -12.01 -4.56 18.17
C HIS A 153 -11.79 -3.36 17.21
N PRO A 154 -11.41 -2.15 17.66
CA PRO A 154 -11.03 -1.11 16.72
C PRO A 154 -9.95 -1.79 15.89
N LYS A 155 -10.16 -1.95 14.57
CA LYS A 155 -9.20 -2.62 13.70
C LYS A 155 -7.89 -1.87 13.87
N SER A 156 -7.03 -2.34 14.76
CA SER A 156 -5.91 -1.55 15.25
C SER A 156 -5.01 -1.35 14.05
N THR A 157 -4.59 -0.13 13.78
CA THR A 157 -3.74 0.18 12.62
C THR A 157 -2.30 -0.28 12.83
N ILE A 158 -2.02 -0.99 13.93
CA ILE A 158 -0.76 -1.64 14.27
C ILE A 158 -0.22 -2.51 13.11
N HIS A 159 -1.09 -3.16 12.33
CA HIS A 159 -0.70 -3.94 11.15
C HIS A 159 -0.04 -3.10 10.03
N LEU A 160 -0.13 -1.77 10.08
CA LEU A 160 0.58 -0.85 9.19
C LEU A 160 2.01 -0.56 9.66
N PHE A 161 2.36 -0.81 10.93
CA PHE A 161 3.70 -0.52 11.45
C PHE A 161 4.82 -1.30 10.74
N PRO A 162 4.68 -2.60 10.43
CA PRO A 162 5.68 -3.34 9.67
C PRO A 162 5.97 -2.73 8.29
N VAL A 163 5.00 -2.06 7.66
CA VAL A 163 5.21 -1.35 6.39
C VAL A 163 6.30 -0.30 6.53
N ILE A 164 6.27 0.48 7.62
CA ILE A 164 7.27 1.53 7.87
C ILE A 164 8.65 0.90 8.01
N LEU A 165 8.77 -0.20 8.77
CA LEU A 165 10.03 -0.92 8.95
C LEU A 165 10.58 -1.44 7.61
N HIS A 166 9.72 -2.04 6.78
CA HIS A 166 10.12 -2.54 5.47
C HIS A 166 10.55 -1.43 4.51
N LEU A 167 9.87 -0.28 4.53
CA LEU A 167 10.25 0.88 3.71
C LEU A 167 11.58 1.50 4.18
N LEU A 168 11.82 1.59 5.49
CA LEU A 168 13.08 2.07 6.05
C LEU A 168 14.27 1.14 5.72
N GLY A 169 14.01 -0.16 5.57
CA GLY A 169 15.00 -1.16 5.17
C GLY A 169 15.32 -1.20 3.67
N SER A 170 14.50 -0.55 2.83
CA SER A 170 14.67 -0.55 1.38
C SER A 170 15.60 0.55 0.89
N ALA A 171 16.41 0.25 -0.12
CA ALA A 171 17.34 1.21 -0.69
C ALA A 171 16.64 2.40 -1.38
N SER A 172 15.53 2.14 -2.07
CA SER A 172 14.79 3.15 -2.84
C SER A 172 13.84 3.97 -1.99
N PHE A 173 13.34 3.44 -0.87
CA PHE A 173 12.40 4.18 -0.03
C PHE A 173 13.08 4.91 1.11
N LYS A 174 14.18 4.39 1.66
CA LYS A 174 14.82 4.93 2.86
C LYS A 174 15.09 6.43 2.77
N HIS A 175 15.68 6.92 1.68
CA HIS A 175 16.04 8.34 1.56
C HIS A 175 14.83 9.27 1.40
N ARG A 176 13.67 8.75 1.00
CA ARG A 176 12.41 9.51 0.90
C ARG A 176 11.57 9.40 2.17
N VAL A 177 11.67 8.29 2.90
CA VAL A 177 10.90 8.04 4.12
C VAL A 177 11.58 8.62 5.36
N VAL A 178 12.91 8.62 5.42
CA VAL A 178 13.69 9.20 6.53
C VAL A 178 13.65 10.73 6.45
N THR A 179 12.53 11.29 6.89
CA THR A 179 12.33 12.73 7.08
C THR A 179 12.39 13.07 8.56
N GLY A 180 12.73 14.31 8.91
CA GLY A 180 12.77 14.76 10.30
C GLY A 180 11.44 14.54 11.04
N HIS A 181 10.32 14.69 10.34
CA HIS A 181 8.98 14.45 10.90
C HIS A 181 8.75 12.97 11.25
N VAL A 182 9.07 12.06 10.32
CA VAL A 182 8.95 10.60 10.54
C VAL A 182 9.83 10.13 11.69
N LEU A 183 11.08 10.62 11.77
CA LEU A 183 11.99 10.30 12.86
C LEU A 183 11.48 10.80 14.22
N LEU A 184 10.92 12.00 14.27
CA LEU A 184 10.33 12.55 15.49
C LEU A 184 9.12 11.73 15.95
N GLN A 185 8.24 11.34 15.03
CA GLN A 185 7.11 10.46 15.34
C GLN A 185 7.57 9.10 15.88
N LEU A 186 8.58 8.48 15.26
CA LEU A 186 9.16 7.22 15.74
C LEU A 186 9.81 7.37 17.13
N ALA A 187 10.54 8.45 17.37
CA ALA A 187 11.12 8.73 18.68
C ALA A 187 10.04 8.91 19.77
N ASN A 188 8.94 9.59 19.44
CA ASN A 188 7.81 9.73 20.35
C ASN A 188 7.14 8.37 20.63
N LEU A 189 6.98 7.52 19.62
CA LEU A 189 6.45 6.16 19.81
C LEU A 189 7.31 5.32 20.74
N ILE A 190 8.64 5.39 20.62
CA ILE A 190 9.57 4.69 21.52
C ILE A 190 9.39 5.18 22.97
N LYS A 191 9.37 6.50 23.19
CA LYS A 191 9.16 7.09 24.53
C LYS A 191 7.83 6.72 25.18
N ILE A 192 6.81 6.45 24.36
CA ILE A 192 5.48 6.05 24.83
C ILE A 192 5.45 4.55 25.19
N LEU A 193 6.30 3.74 24.58
CA LEU A 193 6.39 2.29 24.81
C LEU A 193 7.36 1.90 25.94
N GLU A 194 8.29 2.79 26.32
CA GLU A 194 9.17 2.66 27.48
C GLU A 194 8.43 2.89 28.80
#